data_AF-A0A831LYV7-F1
#
_entry.id   AF-A0A831LYV7-F1
#
_cell.length_a   1.000
_cell.length_b   1.000
_cell.length_c   1.000
_cell.angle_alpha   90.00
_cell.angle_beta   90.00
_cell.angle_gamma   90.00
#
_symmetry.space_group_name_H-M   'P 1'
#
loop_
_entity.id
_entity.type
_entity.pdbx_description
1 polymer ?
#
loop_
_entity_poly.entity_id
_entity_poly.type
_entity_poly.pdbx_seq_one_letter_code
_entity_poly.pdbx_strand_id
1 'polypeptide(L)'
;IDIDALTRQDVVSAALDEFRKFSPNGARALIDERDAYLARRILDLSGRYDRVMAVIGAGHVRGVERYLSSPELLPPEADLVARPKSYPWGKIVGGAFIAMFAFLIISLAFSGVGFEVLGWAILYWVLINGVLAAVFTLAAGGHPLSAATAFAVAWLTSLNPLMAAGWFAAAVEAKVRKPSASDFQRIMDAEDFSQMRKVPIFRVVLVAALANVGSTLGTIAYFAFISPILGIDPTVIIPMGFSNFIGWLGGLLSF
;
A
#
# COMPACT_ATOMS: atom_id res chain seq x y z
N ILE A 1 2.62 15.06 -37.95
CA ILE A 1 2.47 16.12 -36.91
C ILE A 1 3.89 16.54 -36.58
N ASP A 2 4.20 17.82 -36.75
CA ASP A 2 5.51 18.36 -36.40
C ASP A 2 5.65 18.38 -34.87
N ILE A 3 6.51 17.52 -34.34
CA ILE A 3 6.71 17.33 -32.89
C ILE A 3 7.39 18.57 -32.28
N ASP A 4 8.23 19.24 -33.05
CA ASP A 4 8.96 20.43 -32.60
C ASP A 4 8.01 21.62 -32.41
N ALA A 5 6.96 21.71 -33.25
CA ALA A 5 5.93 22.72 -33.14
C ALA A 5 5.14 22.67 -31.82
N LEU A 6 5.05 21.49 -31.16
CA LEU A 6 4.40 21.28 -29.86
C LEU A 6 5.29 21.68 -28.67
N THR A 7 6.60 21.79 -28.89
CA THR A 7 7.57 22.12 -27.84
C THR A 7 7.89 23.62 -27.80
N ARG A 8 7.23 24.40 -28.67
CA ARG A 8 7.33 25.87 -28.69
C ARG A 8 6.89 26.43 -27.34
N GLN A 9 7.69 27.36 -26.83
CA GLN A 9 7.52 27.95 -25.50
C GLN A 9 6.12 28.52 -25.28
N ASP A 10 5.48 29.07 -26.32
CA ASP A 10 4.11 29.59 -26.25
C ASP A 10 3.04 28.49 -26.10
N VAL A 11 3.23 27.34 -26.76
CA VAL A 11 2.34 26.18 -26.66
C VAL A 11 2.46 25.54 -25.28
N VAL A 12 3.70 25.39 -24.80
CA VAL A 12 3.98 24.88 -23.45
C VAL A 12 3.39 25.81 -22.39
N SER A 13 3.55 27.13 -22.55
CA SER A 13 3.01 28.12 -21.61
C SER A 13 1.48 28.06 -21.56
N ALA A 14 0.82 27.99 -22.72
CA ALA A 14 -0.64 27.87 -22.79
C ALA A 14 -1.15 26.59 -22.10
N ALA A 15 -0.45 25.47 -22.27
CA ALA A 15 -0.79 24.21 -21.60
C ALA A 15 -0.62 24.30 -20.07
N LEU A 16 0.43 24.97 -19.59
CA LEU A 16 0.64 25.19 -18.15
C LEU A 16 -0.39 26.15 -17.56
N ASP A 17 -0.80 27.19 -18.30
CA ASP A 17 -1.84 28.12 -17.86
C ASP A 17 -3.20 27.43 -17.75
N GLU A 18 -3.52 26.53 -18.68
CA GLU A 18 -4.75 25.74 -18.61
C GLU A 18 -4.70 24.73 -17.45
N PHE A 19 -3.54 24.10 -17.22
CA PHE A 19 -3.33 23.25 -16.05
C PHE A 19 -3.50 24.01 -14.73
N ARG A 20 -2.99 25.25 -14.65
CA ARG A 20 -3.17 26.14 -13.49
C ARG A 20 -4.64 26.45 -13.20
N LYS A 21 -5.47 26.66 -14.23
CA LYS A 21 -6.92 26.86 -14.05
C LYS A 21 -7.63 25.59 -13.57
N PHE A 22 -7.27 24.44 -14.14
CA PHE A 22 -7.90 23.16 -13.81
C PHE A 22 -7.49 22.64 -12.43
N SER A 23 -6.22 22.79 -12.06
CA SER A 23 -5.67 22.33 -10.78
C SER A 23 -4.75 23.38 -10.13
N PRO A 24 -5.32 24.42 -9.50
CA PRO A 24 -4.53 25.48 -8.87
C PRO A 24 -3.54 24.96 -7.82
N ASN A 25 -3.98 24.01 -6.98
CA ASN A 25 -3.13 23.40 -5.97
C ASN A 25 -2.05 22.49 -6.58
N GLY A 26 -2.38 21.77 -7.66
CA GLY A 26 -1.43 20.92 -8.38
C GLY A 26 -0.34 21.74 -9.06
N ALA A 27 -0.71 22.84 -9.71
CA ALA A 27 0.24 23.77 -10.30
C ALA A 27 1.12 24.44 -9.24
N ARG A 28 0.56 24.83 -8.09
CA ARG A 28 1.35 25.36 -6.97
C ARG A 28 2.41 24.35 -6.50
N ALA A 29 2.00 23.12 -6.20
CA ALA A 29 2.89 22.09 -5.65
C ALA A 29 3.93 21.56 -6.67
N LEU A 30 3.56 21.44 -7.95
CA LEU A 30 4.43 20.82 -8.97
C LEU A 30 5.24 21.82 -9.79
N ILE A 31 4.75 23.05 -9.93
CA ILE A 31 5.34 24.10 -10.76
C ILE A 31 5.91 25.20 -9.87
N ASP A 32 5.07 25.90 -9.10
CA ASP A 32 5.51 27.12 -8.39
C ASP A 32 6.54 26.83 -7.29
N GLU A 33 6.31 25.80 -6.47
CA GLU A 33 7.27 25.36 -5.45
C GLU A 33 8.59 24.88 -6.09
N ARG A 34 8.50 24.24 -7.26
CA ARG A 34 9.67 23.79 -8.02
C ARG A 34 10.45 24.96 -8.61
N ASP A 35 9.78 25.96 -9.16
CA ASP A 35 10.37 27.19 -9.68
C ASP A 35 11.10 27.97 -8.58
N ALA A 36 10.45 28.13 -7.43
CA ALA A 36 11.03 28.78 -6.26
C ALA A 36 12.28 28.04 -5.76
N TYR A 37 12.23 26.71 -5.70
CA TYR A 37 13.39 25.89 -5.32
C TYR A 37 14.56 26.04 -6.30
N LEU A 38 14.30 25.97 -7.61
CA LEU A 38 15.33 26.14 -8.64
C LEU A 38 15.95 27.53 -8.58
N ALA A 39 15.14 28.59 -8.51
CA ALA A 39 15.61 29.96 -8.41
C ALA A 39 16.47 30.18 -7.16
N ARG A 40 16.04 29.66 -6.00
CA ARG A 40 16.81 29.73 -4.75
C ARG A 40 18.19 29.07 -4.91
N ARG A 41 18.25 27.87 -5.49
CA ARG A 41 19.53 27.17 -5.71
C ARG A 41 20.46 27.91 -6.66
N ILE A 42 19.91 28.57 -7.69
CA ILE A 42 20.69 29.42 -8.60
C ILE A 42 21.26 30.63 -7.85
N LEU A 43 20.48 31.29 -6.99
CA LEU A 43 20.95 32.40 -6.16
C LEU A 43 22.03 31.96 -5.17
N ASP A 44 21.85 30.82 -4.48
CA ASP A 44 22.84 30.24 -3.56
C ASP A 44 24.16 29.91 -4.26
N LEU A 45 24.12 29.51 -5.54
CA LEU A 45 25.30 29.26 -6.36
C LEU A 45 25.94 30.56 -6.83
N SER A 46 25.13 31.56 -7.20
CA SER A 46 25.61 32.86 -7.66
C SER A 46 26.30 33.65 -6.55
N GLY A 47 25.95 33.41 -5.28
CA GLY A 47 26.69 33.94 -4.14
C GLY A 47 28.04 33.25 -3.86
N ARG A 48 28.30 32.08 -4.48
CA ARG A 48 29.52 31.28 -4.27
C ARG A 48 30.46 31.25 -5.47
N TYR A 49 29.93 31.47 -6.66
CA TYR A 49 30.66 31.36 -7.92
C TYR A 49 30.38 32.57 -8.81
N ASP A 50 31.41 33.10 -9.44
CA ASP A 50 31.30 34.28 -10.32
C ASP A 50 30.49 34.01 -11.60
N ARG A 51 30.40 32.73 -12.03
CA ARG A 51 29.68 32.31 -13.23
C ARG A 51 28.90 31.02 -12.98
N VAL A 52 27.60 31.07 -13.22
CA VAL A 52 26.67 29.94 -13.08
C VAL A 52 25.91 29.76 -14.39
N MET A 53 25.95 28.54 -14.95
CA MET A 53 25.13 28.14 -16.09
C MET A 53 24.04 27.17 -15.60
N ALA A 54 22.77 27.49 -15.82
CA ALA A 54 21.64 26.65 -15.47
C ALA A 54 20.90 26.20 -16.74
N VAL A 55 20.59 24.91 -16.84
CA VAL A 55 19.74 24.34 -17.90
C VAL A 55 18.40 24.03 -17.28
N ILE A 56 17.35 24.71 -17.76
CA ILE A 56 16.01 24.68 -17.17
C ILE A 56 15.01 24.26 -18.26
N GLY A 57 14.04 23.43 -17.91
CA GLY A 57 12.95 23.07 -18.83
C GLY A 57 12.08 24.29 -19.15
N ALA A 58 11.61 24.40 -20.41
CA ALA A 58 10.88 25.56 -20.92
C ALA A 58 9.68 25.99 -20.04
N GLY A 59 9.01 25.02 -19.40
CA GLY A 59 7.88 25.28 -18.51
C GLY A 59 8.20 26.01 -17.21
N HIS A 60 9.46 25.99 -16.78
CA HIS A 60 9.94 26.60 -15.53
C HIS A 60 10.69 27.92 -15.75
N VAL A 61 11.07 28.23 -17.01
CA VAL A 61 11.89 29.42 -17.34
C VAL A 61 11.26 30.71 -16.81
N ARG A 62 9.98 30.96 -17.15
CA ARG A 62 9.28 32.19 -16.73
C ARG A 62 9.16 32.32 -15.21
N GLY A 63 8.90 31.20 -14.51
CA GLY A 63 8.76 31.20 -13.06
C GLY A 63 10.09 31.43 -12.35
N VAL A 64 11.15 30.77 -12.82
CA VAL A 64 12.51 30.95 -12.29
C VAL A 64 13.00 32.37 -12.55
N GLU A 65 12.84 32.91 -13.77
CA GLU A 65 13.22 34.30 -14.10
C GLU A 65 12.54 35.31 -13.19
N ARG A 66 11.24 35.13 -12.92
CA ARG A 66 10.48 35.99 -12.00
C ARG A 66 11.06 35.99 -10.58
N TYR A 67 11.45 34.82 -10.06
CA TYR A 67 12.07 34.72 -8.74
C TYR A 67 13.51 35.23 -8.72
N LEU A 68 14.25 35.13 -9.82
CA LEU A 68 15.58 35.69 -9.94
C LEU A 68 15.56 37.22 -10.04
N SER A 69 14.57 37.81 -10.72
CA SER A 69 14.41 39.26 -10.81
C SER A 69 13.88 39.90 -9.53
N SER A 70 13.10 39.15 -8.76
CA SER A 70 12.49 39.59 -7.49
C SER A 70 12.67 38.53 -6.40
N PRO A 71 13.89 38.39 -5.83
CA PRO A 71 14.18 37.40 -4.81
C PRO A 71 13.33 37.52 -3.54
N GLU A 72 12.78 38.70 -3.26
CA GLU A 72 11.83 38.95 -2.16
C GLU A 72 10.52 38.15 -2.25
N LEU A 73 10.17 37.63 -3.43
CA LEU A 73 9.00 36.78 -3.62
C LEU A 73 9.25 35.32 -3.22
N LEU A 74 10.51 34.94 -2.94
CA LEU A 74 10.86 33.56 -2.62
C LEU A 74 10.28 33.17 -1.25
N PRO A 75 9.56 32.04 -1.15
CA PRO A 75 9.15 31.50 0.14
C PRO A 75 10.39 31.08 0.97
N PRO A 76 10.24 30.99 2.30
CA PRO A 76 11.29 30.46 3.17
C PRO A 76 11.78 29.09 2.71
N GLU A 77 13.09 28.85 2.75
CA GLU A 77 13.67 27.56 2.33
C GLU A 77 13.07 26.39 3.11
N ALA A 78 12.77 26.60 4.40
CA ALA A 78 12.13 25.61 5.26
C ALA A 78 10.80 25.09 4.68
N ASP A 79 10.03 25.93 4.00
CA ASP A 79 8.73 25.55 3.42
C ASP A 79 8.91 24.74 2.13
N LEU A 80 9.97 25.02 1.35
CA LEU A 80 10.27 24.32 0.09
C LEU A 80 10.83 22.90 0.30
N VAL A 81 11.47 22.65 1.45
CA VAL A 81 12.03 21.33 1.79
C VAL A 81 11.23 20.60 2.86
N ALA A 82 10.19 21.23 3.41
CA ALA A 82 9.32 20.61 4.39
C ALA A 82 8.67 19.35 3.81
N ARG A 83 8.83 18.22 4.50
CA ARG A 83 8.07 17.03 4.16
C ARG A 83 6.60 17.27 4.54
N PRO A 84 5.65 16.90 3.66
CA PRO A 84 4.25 16.98 4.01
C PRO A 84 4.01 16.17 5.29
N LYS A 85 3.25 16.74 6.23
CA LYS A 85 2.87 16.04 7.47
C LYS A 85 1.96 14.86 7.10
N SER A 86 2.52 13.65 7.07
CA SER A 86 1.74 12.44 6.91
C SER A 86 1.28 11.94 8.27
N TYR A 87 -0.04 11.79 8.46
CA TYR A 87 -0.56 11.05 9.60
C TYR A 87 -0.25 9.56 9.43
N PRO A 88 0.02 8.82 10.53
CA PRO A 88 0.38 7.41 10.47
C PRO A 88 -0.85 6.51 10.27
N TRP A 89 -1.69 6.80 9.27
CA TRP A 89 -2.94 6.09 8.98
C TRP A 89 -2.76 4.58 8.90
N GLY A 90 -1.68 4.11 8.26
CA GLY A 90 -1.37 2.67 8.19
C GLY A 90 -1.16 2.04 9.57
N LYS A 91 -0.49 2.73 10.50
CA LYS A 91 -0.30 2.23 11.88
C LYS A 91 -1.60 2.25 12.67
N ILE A 92 -2.45 3.26 12.46
CA ILE A 92 -3.75 3.38 13.13
C ILE A 92 -4.67 2.25 12.68
N VAL A 93 -4.85 2.07 11.37
CA VAL A 93 -5.71 1.02 10.80
C VAL A 93 -5.19 -0.37 11.15
N GLY A 94 -3.88 -0.61 10.99
CA GLY A 94 -3.26 -1.89 11.37
C GLY A 94 -3.42 -2.19 12.87
N GLY A 95 -3.20 -1.19 13.73
CA GLY A 95 -3.40 -1.31 15.17
C GLY A 95 -4.84 -1.60 15.56
N ALA A 96 -5.82 -0.95 14.90
CA ALA A 96 -7.23 -1.21 15.13
C ALA A 96 -7.64 -2.64 14.79
N PHE A 97 -7.14 -3.20 13.67
CA PHE A 97 -7.38 -4.59 13.30
C PHE A 97 -6.77 -5.59 14.29
N ILE A 98 -5.52 -5.35 14.71
CA ILE A 98 -4.86 -6.19 15.72
C ILE A 98 -5.65 -6.16 17.04
N ALA A 99 -6.07 -4.98 17.48
CA ALA A 99 -6.87 -4.81 18.70
C ALA A 99 -8.23 -5.51 18.59
N MET A 100 -8.91 -5.39 17.45
CA MET A 100 -10.17 -6.08 17.16
C MET A 100 -10.02 -7.61 17.24
N PHE A 101 -8.98 -8.18 16.63
CA PHE A 101 -8.75 -9.63 16.70
C PHE A 101 -8.34 -10.10 18.09
N ALA A 102 -7.49 -9.35 18.78
CA ALA A 102 -7.15 -9.63 20.17
C ALA A 102 -8.41 -9.64 21.04
N PHE A 103 -9.30 -8.68 20.83
CA PHE A 103 -10.61 -8.62 21.50
C PHE A 103 -11.46 -9.86 21.19
N LEU A 104 -11.58 -10.29 19.93
CA LEU A 104 -12.32 -11.50 19.58
C LEU A 104 -11.77 -12.77 20.24
N ILE A 105 -10.44 -12.93 20.29
CA ILE A 105 -9.78 -14.07 20.94
C ILE A 105 -10.04 -14.05 22.45
N ILE A 106 -9.91 -12.88 23.10
CA ILE A 106 -10.19 -12.71 24.52
C ILE A 106 -11.67 -13.00 24.80
N SER A 107 -12.59 -12.43 24.04
CA SER A 107 -14.02 -12.71 24.19
C SER A 107 -14.33 -14.19 24.05
N LEU A 108 -13.73 -14.88 23.06
CA LEU A 108 -13.91 -16.32 22.91
C LEU A 108 -13.33 -17.11 24.09
N ALA A 109 -12.13 -16.76 24.56
CA ALA A 109 -11.48 -17.42 25.70
C ALA A 109 -12.28 -17.25 27.02
N PHE A 110 -12.88 -16.08 27.24
CA PHE A 110 -13.66 -15.75 28.44
C PHE A 110 -15.17 -16.04 28.30
N SER A 111 -15.64 -16.49 27.13
CA SER A 111 -17.07 -16.76 26.88
C SER A 111 -17.62 -18.00 27.60
N GLY A 112 -16.76 -18.87 28.12
CA GLY A 112 -17.18 -20.12 28.77
C GLY A 112 -17.47 -21.28 27.81
N VAL A 113 -17.29 -21.09 26.49
CA VAL A 113 -17.53 -22.10 25.44
C VAL A 113 -16.47 -23.22 25.44
N GLY A 114 -15.38 -23.05 26.20
CA GLY A 114 -14.33 -24.06 26.42
C GLY A 114 -13.13 -23.91 25.48
N PHE A 115 -11.93 -24.26 25.98
CA PHE A 115 -10.67 -24.15 25.23
C PHE A 115 -10.62 -25.07 23.99
N GLU A 116 -11.41 -26.13 23.95
CA GLU A 116 -11.50 -27.02 22.80
C GLU A 116 -12.06 -26.29 21.57
N VAL A 117 -13.14 -25.52 21.74
CA VAL A 117 -13.73 -24.73 20.65
C VAL A 117 -12.76 -23.65 20.17
N LEU A 118 -12.02 -23.02 21.08
CA LEU A 118 -10.95 -22.07 20.72
C LEU A 118 -9.85 -22.74 19.89
N GLY A 119 -9.44 -23.96 20.26
CA GLY A 119 -8.45 -24.74 19.49
C GLY A 119 -8.92 -25.04 18.07
N TRP A 120 -10.18 -25.51 17.92
CA TRP A 120 -10.78 -25.76 16.62
C TRP A 120 -10.96 -24.47 15.80
N ALA A 121 -11.36 -23.37 16.43
CA ALA A 121 -11.48 -22.07 15.79
C ALA A 121 -10.16 -21.63 15.16
N ILE A 122 -9.05 -21.69 15.91
CA ILE A 122 -7.72 -21.35 15.40
C ILE A 122 -7.28 -22.31 14.30
N LEU A 123 -7.51 -23.62 14.48
CA LEU A 123 -7.10 -24.61 13.47
C LEU A 123 -7.83 -24.39 12.14
N TYR A 124 -9.16 -24.27 12.17
CA TYR A 124 -9.93 -24.01 10.95
C TYR A 124 -9.62 -22.64 10.35
N TRP A 125 -9.34 -21.63 11.17
CA TRP A 125 -8.91 -20.31 10.70
C TRP A 125 -7.64 -20.41 9.86
N VAL A 126 -6.62 -21.13 10.37
CA VAL A 126 -5.35 -21.34 9.67
C VAL A 126 -5.57 -22.17 8.41
N LEU A 127 -6.31 -23.26 8.50
CA LEU A 127 -6.54 -24.17 7.38
C LEU A 127 -7.31 -23.51 6.23
N ILE A 128 -8.43 -22.85 6.49
CA ILE A 128 -9.26 -22.29 5.41
C ILE A 128 -8.58 -21.12 4.70
N ASN A 129 -7.91 -20.24 5.45
CA ASN A 129 -7.12 -19.15 4.88
C ASN A 129 -5.92 -19.69 4.11
N GLY A 130 -5.18 -20.62 4.71
CA GLY A 130 -3.97 -21.18 4.12
C GLY A 130 -4.25 -21.96 2.84
N VAL A 131 -5.23 -22.87 2.88
CA VAL A 131 -5.58 -23.72 1.73
C VAL A 131 -6.07 -22.86 0.57
N LEU A 132 -7.01 -21.93 0.79
CA LEU A 132 -7.51 -21.10 -0.30
C LEU A 132 -6.42 -20.19 -0.87
N ALA A 133 -5.58 -19.57 -0.04
CA ALA A 133 -4.45 -18.77 -0.53
C ALA A 133 -3.46 -19.61 -1.36
N ALA A 134 -3.17 -20.85 -0.94
CA ALA A 134 -2.30 -21.76 -1.68
C ALA A 134 -2.92 -22.22 -3.01
N VAL A 135 -4.21 -22.60 -3.02
CA VAL A 135 -4.94 -23.00 -4.22
C VAL A 135 -4.95 -21.87 -5.25
N PHE A 136 -5.26 -20.66 -4.83
CA PHE A 136 -5.26 -19.49 -5.71
C PHE A 136 -3.86 -19.12 -6.20
N THR A 137 -2.83 -19.32 -5.36
CA THR A 137 -1.42 -19.16 -5.78
C THR A 137 -1.04 -20.16 -6.88
N LEU A 138 -1.46 -21.42 -6.74
CA LEU A 138 -1.24 -22.44 -7.78
C LEU A 138 -2.06 -22.14 -9.04
N ALA A 139 -3.29 -21.67 -8.89
CA ALA A 139 -4.15 -21.23 -10.01
C ALA A 139 -3.55 -20.04 -10.78
N ALA A 140 -2.78 -19.18 -10.10
CA ALA A 140 -1.99 -18.12 -10.73
C ALA A 140 -0.80 -18.65 -11.58
N GLY A 141 -0.53 -19.95 -11.55
CA GLY A 141 0.67 -20.55 -12.12
C GLY A 141 1.92 -20.30 -11.27
N GLY A 142 1.74 -20.05 -9.97
CA GLY A 142 2.81 -19.86 -9.00
C GLY A 142 3.58 -21.15 -8.71
N HIS A 143 4.80 -21.00 -8.23
CA HIS A 143 5.63 -22.13 -7.81
C HIS A 143 5.08 -22.76 -6.51
N PRO A 144 5.21 -24.09 -6.30
CA PRO A 144 4.75 -24.76 -5.08
C PRO A 144 5.31 -24.15 -3.79
N LEU A 145 6.54 -23.64 -3.81
CA LEU A 145 7.13 -22.93 -2.67
C LEU A 145 6.38 -21.63 -2.34
N SER A 146 5.91 -20.91 -3.35
CA SER A 146 5.11 -19.70 -3.18
C SER A 146 3.73 -20.04 -2.61
N ALA A 147 3.13 -21.15 -3.05
CA ALA A 147 1.88 -21.66 -2.49
C ALA A 147 2.02 -22.12 -1.03
N ALA A 148 3.10 -22.84 -0.69
CA ALA A 148 3.41 -23.21 0.69
C ALA A 148 3.64 -21.98 1.58
N THR A 149 4.28 -20.94 1.03
CA THR A 149 4.47 -19.66 1.73
C THR A 149 3.14 -18.95 1.96
N ALA A 150 2.28 -18.90 0.93
CA ALA A 150 0.93 -18.35 1.05
C ALA A 150 0.13 -19.09 2.14
N PHE A 151 0.19 -20.43 2.15
CA PHE A 151 -0.45 -21.26 3.16
C PHE A 151 -0.02 -20.89 4.59
N ALA A 152 1.29 -20.79 4.81
CA ALA A 152 1.87 -20.54 6.12
C ALA A 152 1.55 -19.15 6.68
N VAL A 153 1.31 -18.16 5.81
CA VAL A 153 1.19 -16.74 6.21
C VAL A 153 -0.24 -16.20 6.07
N ALA A 154 -1.14 -16.83 5.32
CA ALA A 154 -2.50 -16.32 5.05
C ALA A 154 -3.33 -16.00 6.31
N TRP A 155 -3.22 -16.83 7.35
CA TRP A 155 -3.95 -16.60 8.61
C TRP A 155 -3.53 -15.31 9.32
N LEU A 156 -2.29 -14.85 9.10
CA LEU A 156 -1.73 -13.64 9.70
C LEU A 156 -2.19 -12.37 8.97
N THR A 157 -2.45 -12.46 7.66
CA THR A 157 -2.96 -11.34 6.85
C THR A 157 -4.27 -10.80 7.37
N SER A 158 -5.16 -11.69 7.80
CA SER A 158 -6.43 -11.31 8.38
C SER A 158 -6.26 -10.59 9.74
N LEU A 159 -5.22 -10.94 10.52
CA LEU A 159 -4.89 -10.28 11.80
C LEU A 159 -4.23 -8.91 11.61
N ASN A 160 -3.38 -8.79 10.59
CA ASN A 160 -2.68 -7.56 10.25
C ASN A 160 -2.79 -7.29 8.75
N PRO A 161 -3.69 -6.39 8.33
CA PRO A 161 -3.89 -6.04 6.92
C PRO A 161 -2.62 -5.52 6.21
N LEU A 162 -1.62 -5.06 6.96
CA LEU A 162 -0.34 -4.61 6.39
C LEU A 162 0.54 -5.79 5.95
N MET A 163 0.29 -7.00 6.44
CA MET A 163 1.06 -8.20 6.15
C MET A 163 0.28 -9.17 5.25
N ALA A 164 0.09 -8.78 3.98
CA ALA A 164 -0.64 -9.62 3.03
C ALA A 164 0.18 -10.84 2.57
N ALA A 165 -0.41 -12.04 2.62
CA ALA A 165 0.24 -13.29 2.27
C ALA A 165 0.71 -13.32 0.82
N GLY A 166 0.03 -12.58 -0.06
CA GLY A 166 0.45 -12.38 -1.44
C GLY A 166 1.82 -11.72 -1.56
N TRP A 167 2.22 -10.80 -0.65
CA TRP A 167 3.56 -10.21 -0.69
C TRP A 167 4.65 -11.25 -0.39
N PHE A 168 4.40 -12.13 0.57
CA PHE A 168 5.34 -13.21 0.91
C PHE A 168 5.42 -14.25 -0.21
N ALA A 169 4.27 -14.67 -0.74
CA ALA A 169 4.21 -15.58 -1.89
C ALA A 169 4.91 -14.99 -3.12
N ALA A 170 4.68 -13.70 -3.41
CA ALA A 170 5.33 -12.99 -4.51
C ALA A 170 6.83 -12.80 -4.30
N ALA A 171 7.28 -12.55 -3.07
CA ALA A 171 8.71 -12.48 -2.76
C ALA A 171 9.42 -13.82 -3.03
N VAL A 172 8.78 -14.94 -2.67
CA VAL A 172 9.30 -16.28 -3.00
C VAL A 172 9.23 -16.53 -4.50
N GLU A 173 8.13 -16.18 -5.16
CA GLU A 173 7.98 -16.33 -6.61
C GLU A 173 9.04 -15.52 -7.37
N ALA A 174 9.33 -14.30 -6.93
CA ALA A 174 10.34 -13.43 -7.52
C ALA A 174 11.74 -14.01 -7.36
N LYS A 175 12.05 -14.64 -6.20
CA LYS A 175 13.34 -15.34 -6.00
C LYS A 175 13.48 -16.55 -6.94
N VAL A 176 12.39 -17.28 -7.17
CA VAL A 176 12.37 -18.45 -8.05
C VAL A 176 12.49 -18.03 -9.53
N ARG A 177 11.69 -17.05 -9.97
CA ARG A 177 11.62 -16.66 -11.39
C ARG A 177 12.65 -15.62 -11.82
N LYS A 178 13.20 -14.84 -10.89
CA LYS A 178 14.20 -13.78 -11.14
C LYS A 178 13.75 -12.79 -12.24
N PRO A 179 12.64 -12.04 -12.04
CA PRO A 179 12.15 -11.08 -13.02
C PRO A 179 13.19 -9.99 -13.31
N SER A 180 13.17 -9.46 -14.52
CA SER A 180 14.12 -8.45 -15.01
C SER A 180 13.41 -7.16 -15.43
N ALA A 181 14.15 -6.04 -15.53
CA ALA A 181 13.58 -4.79 -16.03
C ALA A 181 13.05 -4.90 -17.48
N SER A 182 13.62 -5.81 -18.29
CA SER A 182 13.14 -6.06 -19.67
C SER A 182 11.74 -6.68 -19.72
N ASP A 183 11.25 -7.25 -18.62
CA ASP A 183 9.92 -7.83 -18.54
C ASP A 183 8.80 -6.77 -18.59
N PHE A 184 9.09 -5.52 -18.21
CA PHE A 184 8.12 -4.43 -18.38
C PHE A 184 7.82 -4.17 -19.86
N GLN A 185 8.83 -4.15 -20.71
CA GLN A 185 8.65 -3.99 -22.16
C GLN A 185 7.82 -5.15 -22.72
N ARG A 186 8.14 -6.40 -22.32
CA ARG A 186 7.39 -7.59 -22.74
C ARG A 186 5.92 -7.58 -22.32
N ILE A 187 5.59 -6.90 -21.21
CA ILE A 187 4.19 -6.70 -20.80
C ILE A 187 3.50 -5.68 -21.71
N MET A 188 4.18 -4.59 -22.08
CA MET A 188 3.61 -3.58 -22.97
C MET A 188 3.41 -4.12 -24.39
N ASP A 189 4.29 -5.00 -24.84
CA ASP A 189 4.21 -5.65 -26.15
C ASP A 189 3.18 -6.78 -26.19
N ALA A 190 2.62 -7.20 -25.04
CA ALA A 190 1.65 -8.29 -24.96
C ALA A 190 0.25 -7.81 -25.39
N GLU A 191 -0.34 -8.49 -26.37
CA GLU A 191 -1.66 -8.13 -26.92
C GLU A 191 -2.83 -8.70 -26.10
N ASP A 192 -2.57 -9.74 -25.31
CA ASP A 192 -3.58 -10.43 -24.53
C ASP A 192 -3.06 -10.91 -23.15
N PHE A 193 -4.00 -11.21 -22.27
CA PHE A 193 -3.69 -11.65 -20.91
C PHE A 193 -2.98 -13.02 -20.84
N SER A 194 -3.19 -13.89 -21.84
CA SER A 194 -2.47 -15.16 -21.91
C SER A 194 -0.99 -14.96 -22.23
N GLN A 195 -0.65 -13.93 -23.01
CA GLN A 195 0.72 -13.50 -23.27
C GLN A 195 1.34 -12.86 -22.03
N MET A 196 0.62 -11.94 -21.36
CA MET A 196 1.08 -11.33 -20.11
C MET A 196 1.41 -12.38 -19.05
N ARG A 197 0.58 -13.42 -18.88
CA ARG A 197 0.81 -14.55 -17.94
C ARG A 197 2.09 -15.34 -18.18
N LYS A 198 2.71 -15.24 -19.34
CA LYS A 198 4.00 -15.89 -19.62
C LYS A 198 5.19 -15.06 -19.11
N VAL A 199 4.98 -13.76 -18.86
CA VAL A 199 6.05 -12.86 -18.41
C VAL A 199 6.33 -13.06 -16.90
N PRO A 200 7.60 -13.22 -16.49
CA PRO A 200 7.97 -13.49 -15.10
C PRO A 200 7.44 -12.47 -14.11
N ILE A 201 7.60 -11.17 -14.39
CA ILE A 201 7.16 -10.11 -13.46
C ILE A 201 5.63 -10.07 -13.32
N PHE A 202 4.90 -10.33 -14.41
CA PHE A 202 3.44 -10.41 -14.37
C PHE A 202 2.98 -11.61 -13.53
N ARG A 203 3.64 -12.77 -13.65
CA ARG A 203 3.33 -13.92 -12.78
C ARG A 203 3.54 -13.63 -11.31
N VAL A 204 4.61 -12.94 -10.94
CA VAL A 204 4.87 -12.54 -9.54
C VAL A 204 3.71 -11.69 -9.00
N VAL A 205 3.27 -10.71 -9.78
CA VAL A 205 2.13 -9.83 -9.40
C VAL A 205 0.83 -10.62 -9.34
N LEU A 206 0.57 -11.50 -10.31
CA LEU A 206 -0.64 -12.34 -10.35
C LEU A 206 -0.70 -13.30 -9.17
N VAL A 207 0.43 -13.90 -8.78
CA VAL A 207 0.56 -14.71 -7.56
C VAL A 207 0.21 -13.88 -6.33
N ALA A 208 0.74 -12.67 -6.21
CA ALA A 208 0.43 -11.77 -5.09
C ALA A 208 -1.08 -11.50 -5.01
N ALA A 209 -1.69 -11.14 -6.13
CA ALA A 209 -3.10 -10.79 -6.22
C ALA A 209 -4.00 -11.98 -5.88
N LEU A 210 -3.79 -13.14 -6.51
CA LEU A 210 -4.64 -14.31 -6.29
C LEU A 210 -4.45 -14.91 -4.89
N ALA A 211 -3.24 -14.91 -4.34
CA ALA A 211 -3.03 -15.32 -2.94
C ALA A 211 -3.83 -14.45 -1.95
N ASN A 212 -3.87 -13.13 -2.18
CA ASN A 212 -4.67 -12.23 -1.36
C ASN A 212 -6.17 -12.49 -1.52
N VAL A 213 -6.65 -12.70 -2.75
CA VAL A 213 -8.06 -13.10 -3.00
C VAL A 213 -8.40 -14.39 -2.26
N GLY A 214 -7.53 -15.41 -2.33
CA GLY A 214 -7.71 -16.67 -1.62
C GLY A 214 -7.78 -16.47 -0.10
N SER A 215 -6.90 -15.64 0.47
CA SER A 215 -6.95 -15.30 1.90
C SER A 215 -8.24 -14.58 2.28
N THR A 216 -8.67 -13.56 1.53
CA THR A 216 -9.91 -12.83 1.81
C THR A 216 -11.14 -13.75 1.73
N LEU A 217 -11.20 -14.62 0.72
CA LEU A 217 -12.25 -15.63 0.62
C LEU A 217 -12.22 -16.61 1.80
N GLY A 218 -11.02 -16.95 2.30
CA GLY A 218 -10.86 -17.74 3.53
C GLY A 218 -11.45 -17.06 4.76
N THR A 219 -11.19 -15.76 4.95
CA THR A 219 -11.81 -14.97 6.02
C THR A 219 -13.34 -15.00 5.92
N ILE A 220 -13.89 -14.74 4.73
CA ILE A 220 -15.34 -14.72 4.50
C ILE A 220 -15.95 -16.11 4.76
N ALA A 221 -15.35 -17.16 4.20
CA ALA A 221 -15.82 -18.52 4.36
C ALA A 221 -15.73 -19.00 5.81
N TYR A 222 -14.72 -18.55 6.56
CA TYR A 222 -14.61 -18.85 7.98
C TYR A 222 -15.82 -18.31 8.76
N PHE A 223 -16.13 -17.02 8.63
CA PHE A 223 -17.24 -16.42 9.36
C PHE A 223 -18.61 -16.89 8.83
N ALA A 224 -18.73 -17.15 7.53
CA ALA A 224 -19.99 -17.59 6.94
C ALA A 224 -20.34 -19.06 7.25
N PHE A 225 -19.35 -19.95 7.29
CA PHE A 225 -19.60 -21.40 7.38
C PHE A 225 -18.97 -22.05 8.62
N ILE A 226 -17.72 -21.72 8.95
CA ILE A 226 -17.01 -22.40 10.06
C ILE A 226 -17.49 -21.90 11.42
N SER A 227 -17.62 -20.58 11.61
CA SER A 227 -18.05 -19.99 12.88
C SER A 227 -19.40 -20.55 13.35
N PRO A 228 -20.46 -20.65 12.50
CA PRO A 228 -21.71 -21.27 12.89
C PRO A 228 -21.59 -22.77 13.21
N ILE A 229 -20.79 -23.52 12.45
CA ILE A 229 -20.58 -24.97 12.68
C ILE A 229 -19.92 -25.23 14.04
N LEU A 230 -19.00 -24.36 14.45
CA LEU A 230 -18.34 -24.44 15.75
C LEU A 230 -19.22 -23.94 16.91
N GLY A 231 -20.47 -23.53 16.65
CA GLY A 231 -21.35 -22.94 17.66
C GLY A 231 -20.89 -21.55 18.13
N ILE A 232 -20.01 -20.89 17.36
CA ILE A 232 -19.51 -19.56 17.68
C ILE A 232 -20.54 -18.55 17.18
N ASP A 233 -21.46 -18.17 18.05
CA ASP A 233 -22.39 -17.05 17.83
C ASP A 233 -21.75 -15.75 18.35
N PRO A 234 -21.36 -14.81 17.45
CA PRO A 234 -20.77 -13.54 17.85
C PRO A 234 -21.67 -12.71 18.76
N THR A 235 -23.00 -12.82 18.62
CA THR A 235 -23.95 -12.03 19.40
C THR A 235 -24.00 -12.45 20.87
N VAL A 236 -23.59 -13.68 21.15
CA VAL A 236 -23.59 -14.28 22.50
C VAL A 236 -22.18 -14.25 23.09
N ILE A 237 -21.17 -14.63 22.29
CA ILE A 237 -19.77 -14.75 22.73
C ILE A 237 -19.14 -13.40 23.01
N ILE A 238 -19.42 -12.38 22.21
CA ILE A 238 -18.80 -11.07 22.40
C ILE A 238 -19.27 -10.43 23.71
N PRO A 239 -20.59 -10.30 24.00
CA PRO A 239 -21.05 -9.72 25.25
C PRO A 239 -20.66 -10.52 26.49
N MET A 240 -20.82 -11.85 26.47
CA MET A 240 -20.46 -12.70 27.63
C MET A 240 -18.95 -12.74 27.87
N GLY A 241 -18.17 -12.86 26.81
CA GLY A 241 -16.71 -12.83 26.91
C GLY A 241 -16.20 -11.50 27.46
N PHE A 242 -16.80 -10.39 27.02
CA PHE A 242 -16.47 -9.07 27.54
C PHE A 242 -16.85 -8.90 29.01
N SER A 243 -18.07 -9.30 29.42
CA SER A 243 -18.50 -9.18 30.82
C SER A 243 -17.62 -10.02 31.76
N ASN A 244 -17.27 -11.24 31.34
CA ASN A 244 -16.42 -12.13 32.13
C ASN A 244 -14.98 -11.61 32.23
N PHE A 245 -14.43 -11.06 31.15
CA PHE A 245 -13.11 -10.43 31.15
C PHE A 245 -13.06 -9.19 32.07
N ILE A 246 -14.06 -8.32 32.01
CA ILE A 246 -14.16 -7.16 32.90
C ILE A 246 -14.31 -7.59 34.37
N GLY A 247 -15.11 -8.63 34.64
CA GLY A 247 -15.23 -9.21 35.98
C GLY A 247 -13.90 -9.76 36.51
N TRP A 248 -13.14 -10.46 35.67
CA TRP A 248 -11.80 -10.95 36.00
C TRP A 248 -10.81 -9.81 36.27
N LEU A 249 -10.81 -8.75 35.44
CA LEU A 249 -9.99 -7.55 35.68
C LEU A 249 -10.38 -6.84 36.98
N GLY A 250 -11.68 -6.73 37.27
CA GLY A 250 -12.18 -6.15 38.51
C GLY A 250 -11.71 -6.89 39.75
N GLY A 251 -11.64 -8.22 39.70
CA GLY A 251 -11.09 -9.06 40.78
C GLY A 251 -9.57 -8.98 40.94
N LEU A 252 -8.84 -8.53 39.92
CA LEU A 252 -7.38 -8.29 39.99
C LEU A 252 -7.04 -6.88 40.48
N LEU A 253 -7.90 -5.90 40.22
CA LEU A 253 -7.70 -4.49 40.57
C LEU A 253 -8.34 -4.11 41.91
N SER A 254 -9.08 -5.01 42.55
CA SER A 254 -9.54 -4.86 43.93
C SER A 254 -8.36 -5.05 44.90
N PHE A 255 -7.64 -3.96 45.16
CA PHE A 255 -6.99 -3.71 46.45
C PHE A 255 -7.98 -3.00 47.38
#